data_AF-A0A2V5MIV5-F1
#
_entry.id   AF-A0A2V5MIV5-F1
#
_cell.length_a   1.000
_cell.length_b   1.000
_cell.length_c   1.000
_cell.angle_alpha   90.00
_cell.angle_beta   90.00
_cell.angle_gamma   90.00
#
_symmetry.space_group_name_H-M   'P 1'
#
loop_
_entity.id
_entity.type
_entity.pdbx_description
1 polymer ?
#
loop_
_entity_poly.entity_id
_entity_poly.type
_entity_poly.pdbx_seq_one_letter_code
_entity_poly.pdbx_strand_id
1 'polypeptide(L)'
;MKQHKPTKTWERTRLQNLVRHKSGRYYARAFAGGKEVWKSLKTSHFSVAQAKLAEFLKEHRERVSNGNGEVSAKMTFGEAAAIHLRNLDDNLSIKRRTRDYWRECLAALERSWPGLNETEVRKITQTDCREWA
;
A
#
# COMPACT_ATOMS: atom_id res chain seq x y z
N MET A 1 17.19 0.65 -49.42
CA MET A 1 17.44 0.64 -47.96
C MET A 1 16.28 -0.04 -47.27
N LYS A 2 16.48 -1.20 -46.63
CA LYS A 2 15.41 -1.91 -45.91
C LYS A 2 15.13 -1.17 -44.60
N GLN A 3 13.94 -0.61 -44.46
CA GLN A 3 13.51 0.03 -43.21
C GLN A 3 13.37 -1.06 -42.12
N HIS A 4 14.26 -1.06 -41.14
CA HIS A 4 14.10 -1.88 -39.94
C HIS A 4 13.01 -1.24 -39.07
N LYS A 5 11.83 -1.87 -39.00
CA LYS A 5 10.81 -1.49 -38.02
C LYS A 5 11.36 -1.77 -36.61
N PRO A 6 11.23 -0.84 -35.65
CA PRO A 6 11.71 -1.06 -34.29
C PRO A 6 10.98 -2.25 -33.68
N THR A 7 11.73 -3.27 -33.24
CA THR A 7 11.18 -4.47 -32.63
C THR A 7 10.49 -4.11 -31.33
N LYS A 8 9.17 -4.34 -31.25
CA LYS A 8 8.40 -4.07 -30.04
C LYS A 8 8.90 -4.96 -28.90
N THR A 9 9.53 -4.35 -27.89
CA THR A 9 10.15 -5.08 -26.77
C THR A 9 9.14 -5.88 -25.93
N TRP A 10 7.88 -5.44 -25.90
CA TRP A 10 6.82 -6.01 -25.07
C TRP A 10 5.59 -6.41 -25.91
N GLU A 11 5.21 -7.67 -25.80
CA GLU A 11 4.02 -8.25 -26.42
C GLU A 11 2.91 -8.40 -25.38
N ARG A 12 1.69 -7.98 -25.75
CA ARG A 12 0.50 -8.21 -24.93
C ARG A 12 0.07 -9.67 -25.07
N THR A 13 -0.33 -10.27 -23.96
CA THR A 13 -0.89 -11.63 -23.97
C THR A 13 -2.41 -11.59 -23.91
N ARG A 14 -3.05 -12.77 -23.97
CA ARG A 14 -4.50 -12.92 -23.80
C ARG A 14 -4.96 -12.66 -22.35
N LEU A 15 -4.04 -12.77 -21.38
CA LEU A 15 -4.35 -12.55 -19.98
C LEU A 15 -4.03 -11.09 -19.60
N GLN A 16 -4.96 -10.45 -18.89
CA GLN A 16 -4.72 -9.15 -18.28
C GLN A 16 -3.55 -9.25 -17.30
N ASN A 17 -2.76 -8.19 -17.15
CA ASN A 17 -1.61 -8.12 -16.25
C ASN A 17 -0.45 -9.06 -16.60
N LEU A 18 -0.50 -9.75 -17.75
CA LEU A 18 0.58 -10.61 -18.23
C LEU A 18 1.15 -10.10 -19.55
N VAL A 19 2.46 -9.85 -19.56
CA VAL A 19 3.19 -9.37 -20.73
C VAL A 19 4.40 -10.25 -21.02
N ARG A 20 4.74 -10.35 -22.30
CA ARG A 20 5.87 -11.15 -22.77
C ARG A 20 6.97 -10.24 -23.30
N HIS A 21 8.19 -10.44 -22.82
CA HIS A 21 9.36 -9.73 -23.32
C HIS A 21 9.84 -10.35 -24.64
N LYS A 22 10.56 -9.58 -25.47
CA LYS A 22 11.23 -10.09 -26.69
C LYS A 22 12.13 -11.31 -26.47
N SER A 23 12.64 -11.50 -25.23
CA SER A 23 13.43 -12.69 -24.86
C SER A 23 12.57 -13.94 -24.57
N GLY A 24 11.26 -13.86 -24.73
CA GLY A 24 10.31 -14.95 -24.49
C GLY A 24 9.90 -15.14 -23.03
N ARG A 25 10.48 -14.39 -22.08
CA ARG A 25 10.13 -14.47 -20.65
C ARG A 25 8.86 -13.67 -20.34
N TYR A 26 8.04 -14.21 -19.44
CA TYR A 26 6.81 -13.58 -18.96
C TYR A 26 7.04 -12.70 -17.73
N TYR A 27 6.27 -11.62 -17.68
CA TYR A 27 6.25 -10.63 -16.59
C TYR A 27 4.81 -10.35 -16.19
N ALA A 28 4.60 -10.18 -14.89
CA ALA A 28 3.37 -9.64 -14.35
C ALA A 28 3.47 -8.10 -14.28
N ARG A 29 2.39 -7.43 -14.64
CA ARG A 29 2.21 -5.97 -14.63
C ARG A 29 1.01 -5.64 -13.75
N ALA A 30 1.24 -4.93 -12.65
CA ALA A 30 0.17 -4.49 -11.74
C ALA A 30 0.40 -3.05 -11.30
N PHE A 31 -0.56 -2.49 -10.57
CA PHE A 31 -0.46 -1.15 -9.98
C PHE A 31 -0.63 -1.24 -8.47
N ALA A 32 0.28 -0.60 -7.72
CA ALA A 32 0.20 -0.43 -6.28
C ALA A 32 0.38 1.06 -5.94
N GLY A 33 -0.57 1.66 -5.22
CA GLY A 33 -0.49 3.07 -4.81
C GLY A 33 -0.29 4.04 -5.97
N GLY A 34 -0.95 3.79 -7.11
CA GLY A 34 -0.81 4.62 -8.33
C GLY A 34 0.51 4.43 -9.10
N LYS A 35 1.43 3.59 -8.63
CA LYS A 35 2.69 3.28 -9.30
C LYS A 35 2.62 1.92 -9.99
N GLU A 36 3.25 1.83 -11.15
CA GLU A 36 3.30 0.62 -11.94
C GLU A 36 4.40 -0.33 -11.42
N VAL A 37 4.03 -1.58 -11.13
CA VAL A 37 4.91 -2.62 -10.60
C VAL A 37 5.04 -3.75 -11.61
N TRP A 38 6.28 -4.06 -11.97
CA TRP A 38 6.63 -5.15 -12.88
C TRP A 38 7.40 -6.24 -12.12
N LYS A 39 6.98 -7.49 -12.26
CA LYS A 39 7.68 -8.65 -11.68
C LYS A 39 7.94 -9.70 -12.73
N SER A 40 9.19 -10.15 -12.85
CA SER A 40 9.52 -11.29 -13.71
C SER A 40 8.93 -12.58 -13.13
N LEU A 41 8.19 -13.34 -13.93
CA LEU A 41 7.68 -14.66 -13.55
C LEU A 41 8.72 -15.77 -13.74
N LYS A 42 9.91 -15.41 -14.24
CA LYS A 42 11.06 -16.29 -14.47
C LYS A 42 10.71 -17.54 -15.30
N THR A 43 9.76 -17.44 -16.22
CA THR A 43 9.34 -18.55 -17.08
C THR A 43 9.08 -18.08 -18.51
N SER A 44 9.31 -18.97 -19.47
CA SER A 44 8.96 -18.81 -20.89
C SER A 44 7.73 -19.63 -21.30
N HIS A 45 7.19 -20.46 -20.40
CA HIS A 45 6.01 -21.29 -20.65
C HIS A 45 4.74 -20.58 -20.19
N PHE A 46 3.74 -20.51 -21.07
CA PHE A 46 2.51 -19.75 -20.83
C PHE A 46 1.67 -20.30 -19.66
N SER A 47 1.46 -21.61 -19.59
CA SER A 47 0.70 -22.25 -18.50
C SER A 47 1.33 -21.99 -17.12
N VAL A 48 2.66 -22.11 -17.04
CA VAL A 48 3.41 -21.81 -15.82
C VAL A 48 3.33 -20.32 -15.48
N ALA A 49 3.36 -19.43 -16.48
CA ALA A 49 3.20 -18.00 -16.27
C ALA A 49 1.83 -17.64 -15.72
N GLN A 50 0.77 -18.31 -16.20
CA GLN A 50 -0.60 -18.12 -15.70
C GLN A 50 -0.73 -18.50 -14.22
N ALA A 51 -0.18 -19.66 -13.81
CA ALA A 51 -0.20 -20.07 -12.40
C ALA A 51 0.56 -19.07 -11.50
N LYS A 52 1.77 -18.66 -11.91
CA LYS A 52 2.58 -17.68 -11.16
C LYS A 52 1.95 -16.28 -11.13
N LEU A 53 1.20 -15.91 -12.16
CA LEU A 53 0.45 -14.66 -12.17
C LEU A 53 -0.64 -14.66 -11.09
N ALA A 54 -1.36 -15.78 -10.94
CA ALA A 54 -2.38 -15.90 -9.89
C ALA A 54 -1.79 -15.76 -8.49
N GLU A 55 -0.64 -16.41 -8.24
CA GLU A 55 0.13 -16.27 -7.00
C GLU A 55 0.57 -14.81 -6.77
N PHE A 56 1.14 -14.16 -7.80
CA PHE A 56 1.54 -12.76 -7.73
C PHE A 56 0.37 -11.83 -7.40
N LEU A 57 -0.80 -12.02 -8.02
CA LEU A 57 -1.97 -11.18 -7.76
C LEU A 57 -2.56 -11.44 -6.36
N LYS A 58 -2.43 -12.65 -5.82
CA LYS A 58 -2.80 -12.94 -4.43
C LYS A 58 -1.87 -12.22 -3.47
N GLU A 59 -0.56 -12.41 -3.60
CA GLU A 59 0.48 -11.73 -2.81
C GLU A 59 0.36 -10.20 -2.90
N HIS A 60 0.07 -9.68 -4.10
CA HIS A 60 -0.11 -8.25 -4.32
C HIS A 60 -1.36 -7.71 -3.62
N ARG A 61 -2.47 -8.45 -3.63
CA ARG A 61 -3.69 -8.08 -2.89
C ARG A 61 -3.45 -8.11 -1.39
N GLU A 62 -2.79 -9.15 -0.89
CA GLU A 62 -2.45 -9.31 0.53
C GLU A 62 -1.50 -8.20 1.02
N ARG A 63 -0.52 -7.79 0.21
CA ARG A 63 0.33 -6.63 0.56
C ARG A 63 -0.43 -5.32 0.56
N VAL A 64 -1.33 -5.11 -0.39
CA VAL A 64 -2.16 -3.90 -0.41
C VAL A 64 -3.14 -3.91 0.77
N SER A 65 -3.71 -5.07 1.13
CA SER A 65 -4.59 -5.19 2.30
C SER A 65 -3.84 -5.06 3.62
N ASN A 66 -2.65 -5.64 3.76
CA ASN A 66 -1.89 -5.61 5.01
C ASN A 66 -1.13 -4.29 5.20
N GLY A 67 -0.72 -3.63 4.10
CA GLY A 67 -0.20 -2.25 4.14
C GLY A 67 -1.28 -1.21 4.42
N ASN A 68 -2.55 -1.53 4.16
CA ASN A 68 -3.73 -0.71 4.49
C ASN A 68 -4.61 -1.36 5.58
N GLY A 69 -4.07 -2.29 6.39
CA GLY A 69 -4.85 -3.16 7.27
C GLY A 69 -5.68 -2.44 8.33
N GLU A 70 -5.44 -1.15 8.54
CA GLU A 70 -6.16 -0.30 9.48
C GLU A 70 -6.35 1.11 8.93
N VAL A 71 -6.46 1.32 7.62
CA VAL A 71 -6.93 2.62 7.11
C VAL A 71 -8.06 2.33 6.15
N SER A 72 -9.23 2.07 6.72
CA SER A 72 -10.49 2.25 5.99
C SER A 72 -10.43 3.61 5.29
N ALA A 73 -10.87 3.69 4.04
CA ALA A 73 -10.89 4.96 3.29
C ALA A 73 -11.72 6.07 3.97
N LYS A 74 -12.41 5.76 5.09
CA LYS A 74 -13.19 6.65 5.94
C LYS A 74 -12.71 6.68 7.40
N MET A 75 -11.54 6.13 7.72
CA MET A 75 -11.06 6.09 9.09
C MET A 75 -10.88 7.51 9.64
N THR A 76 -11.47 7.74 10.81
CA THR A 76 -11.31 8.97 11.59
C THR A 76 -10.01 8.96 12.39
N PHE A 77 -9.50 10.13 12.75
CA PHE A 77 -8.31 10.23 13.60
C PHE A 77 -8.50 9.51 14.94
N GLY A 78 -9.69 9.61 15.55
CA GLY A 78 -10.00 8.95 16.80
C GLY A 78 -9.93 7.42 16.71
N GLU A 79 -10.43 6.84 15.63
CA GLU A 79 -10.32 5.40 15.36
C GLU A 79 -8.85 4.98 15.19
N ALA A 80 -8.07 5.75 14.41
CA ALA A 80 -6.64 5.49 14.22
C ALA A 80 -5.84 5.60 15.53
N ALA A 81 -6.18 6.57 16.38
CA ALA A 81 -5.57 6.77 17.69
C ALA A 81 -5.88 5.61 18.65
N ALA A 82 -7.14 5.13 18.67
CA ALA A 82 -7.54 3.99 19.50
C ALA A 82 -6.81 2.70 19.09
N ILE A 83 -6.68 2.49 17.78
CA ILE A 83 -5.87 1.41 17.20
C ILE A 83 -4.42 1.50 17.64
N HIS A 84 -3.82 2.69 17.55
CA HIS A 84 -2.43 2.90 17.95
C HIS A 84 -2.22 2.58 19.42
N LEU A 85 -3.12 3.02 20.30
CA LEU A 85 -3.08 2.70 21.72
C LEU A 85 -3.22 1.20 22.00
N ARG A 86 -4.12 0.50 21.29
CA ARG A 86 -4.25 -0.96 21.41
C ARG A 86 -2.95 -1.67 20.99
N ASN A 87 -2.38 -1.29 19.86
CA ASN A 87 -1.11 -1.85 19.37
C ASN A 87 0.05 -1.60 20.36
N LEU A 88 0.06 -0.46 21.04
CA LEU A 88 1.02 -0.16 22.11
C LEU A 88 0.79 -1.02 23.35
N ASP A 89 -0.46 -1.27 23.73
CA ASP A 89 -0.82 -2.08 24.90
C ASP A 89 -0.49 -3.56 24.69
N ASP A 90 -0.79 -4.09 23.50
CA ASP A 90 -0.54 -5.48 23.11
C ASP A 90 0.96 -5.79 23.00
N ASN A 91 1.78 -4.76 22.72
CA ASN A 91 3.22 -4.92 22.62
C ASN A 91 3.92 -4.83 23.99
N LEU A 92 4.11 -6.01 24.61
CA LEU A 92 4.79 -6.15 25.90
C LEU A 92 6.27 -5.70 25.91
N SER A 93 6.92 -5.54 24.74
CA SER A 93 8.30 -5.03 24.66
C SER A 93 8.40 -3.52 24.90
N ILE A 94 7.29 -2.79 24.80
CA ILE A 94 7.25 -1.35 24.96
C ILE A 94 7.22 -0.99 26.44
N LYS A 95 8.13 -0.08 26.83
CA LYS A 95 8.18 0.43 28.21
C LYS A 95 6.85 1.09 28.57
N ARG A 96 6.39 0.87 29.80
CA ARG A 96 5.18 1.50 30.33
C ARG A 96 5.16 3.02 30.14
N ARG A 97 6.27 3.70 30.41
CA ARG A 97 6.36 5.16 30.25
C ARG A 97 6.10 5.63 28.82
N THR A 98 6.48 4.84 27.82
CA THR A 98 6.21 5.15 26.41
C THR A 98 4.72 5.06 26.12
N ARG A 99 4.00 4.08 26.69
CA ARG A 99 2.53 3.98 26.56
C ARG A 99 1.84 5.18 27.21
N ASP A 100 2.28 5.55 28.41
CA ASP A 100 1.74 6.71 29.13
C ASP A 100 1.97 8.02 28.35
N TYR A 101 3.18 8.20 27.79
CA TYR A 101 3.52 9.34 26.94
C TYR A 101 2.56 9.46 25.73
N TRP A 102 2.29 8.37 25.03
CA TRP A 102 1.37 8.40 23.89
C TRP A 102 -0.07 8.74 24.30
N ARG A 103 -0.53 8.27 25.47
CA ARG A 103 -1.85 8.64 26.01
C ARG A 103 -1.91 10.12 26.38
N GLU A 104 -0.87 10.65 27.03
CA GLU A 104 -0.73 12.07 27.36
C GLU A 104 -0.75 12.94 26.10
N CYS A 105 0.01 12.54 25.06
CA CYS A 105 0.05 13.24 23.79
C CYS A 105 -1.32 13.25 23.10
N LEU A 106 -1.97 12.10 22.93
CA LEU A 106 -3.28 12.04 22.27
C LEU A 106 -4.33 12.87 23.00
N ALA A 107 -4.35 12.84 24.33
CA ALA A 107 -5.25 13.68 25.13
C ALA A 107 -4.95 15.18 24.98
N ALA A 108 -3.68 15.56 24.81
CA ALA A 108 -3.29 16.94 24.54
C ALA A 108 -3.73 17.38 23.13
N LEU A 109 -3.58 16.53 22.11
CA LEU A 109 -4.01 16.83 20.74
C LEU A 109 -5.53 17.04 20.66
N GLU A 110 -6.30 16.17 21.32
CA GLU A 110 -7.77 16.31 21.38
C GLU A 110 -8.19 17.61 22.08
N ARG A 111 -7.48 18.02 23.13
CA ARG A 111 -7.77 19.27 23.85
C ARG A 111 -7.43 20.50 23.02
N SER A 112 -6.29 20.48 22.32
CA SER A 112 -5.83 21.61 21.51
C SER A 112 -6.64 21.77 20.24
N TRP A 113 -7.12 20.67 19.65
CA TRP A 113 -7.79 20.66 18.35
C TRP A 113 -9.16 19.98 18.43
N PRO A 114 -10.20 20.73 18.87
CA PRO A 114 -11.57 20.23 18.91
C PRO A 114 -12.04 19.76 17.52
N GLY A 115 -12.66 18.58 17.45
CA GLY A 115 -13.14 17.99 16.18
C GLY A 115 -12.08 17.20 15.41
N LEU A 116 -10.82 17.16 15.88
CA LEU A 116 -9.77 16.32 15.27
C LEU A 116 -10.18 14.84 15.25
N ASN A 117 -10.72 14.33 16.36
CA ASN A 117 -11.10 12.93 16.50
C ASN A 117 -12.16 12.48 15.47
N GLU A 118 -13.04 13.39 15.05
CA GLU A 118 -14.10 13.15 14.06
C GLU A 118 -13.60 13.31 12.62
N THR A 119 -12.43 13.94 12.44
CA THR A 119 -11.86 14.22 11.12
C THR A 119 -11.30 12.94 10.52
N GLU A 120 -11.68 12.65 9.27
CA GLU A 120 -11.10 11.55 8.51
C GLU A 120 -9.60 11.80 8.29
N VAL A 121 -8.74 10.81 8.57
CA VAL A 121 -7.28 10.96 8.49
C VAL A 121 -6.83 11.48 7.13
N ARG A 122 -7.50 11.06 6.06
CA ARG A 122 -7.21 11.50 4.67
C ARG A 122 -7.53 12.97 4.39
N LYS A 123 -8.34 13.62 5.23
CA LYS A 123 -8.71 15.04 5.10
C LYS A 123 -7.74 15.95 5.84
N ILE A 124 -6.90 15.41 6.72
CA ILE A 124 -5.87 16.17 7.42
C ILE A 124 -4.76 16.52 6.41
N THR A 125 -4.58 17.81 6.16
CA THR A 125 -3.62 18.37 5.22
C THR A 125 -2.43 19.01 5.94
N GLN A 126 -1.38 19.35 5.17
CA GLN A 126 -0.25 20.10 5.71
C GLN A 126 -0.67 21.50 6.21
N THR A 127 -1.70 22.11 5.62
CA THR A 127 -2.22 23.41 6.05
C THR A 127 -2.84 23.30 7.43
N ASP A 128 -3.66 22.29 7.67
CA ASP A 128 -4.27 22.04 8.99
C ASP A 128 -3.19 21.88 10.06
N CYS A 129 -2.14 21.09 9.77
CA CYS A 129 -1.00 20.94 10.69
C CYS A 129 -0.24 22.24 10.98
N ARG A 130 -0.27 23.24 10.10
CA ARG A 130 0.36 24.55 10.33
C ARG A 130 -0.53 25.48 11.13
N GLU A 131 -1.84 25.40 10.97
CA GLU A 131 -2.79 26.17 11.79
C GLU A 131 -2.79 25.70 13.25
N TRP A 132 -2.42 24.45 13.46
CA TRP A 132 -2.36 23.78 14.76
C TRP A 132 -1.04 23.96 15.53
N ALA A 133 0.04 24.42 14.88
CA ALA A 133 1.39 24.53 15.42
C ALA A 133 1.66 25.91 16.05
#